data_AF-A0A8C3PSG0-F1
#
_entry.id   AF-A0A8C3PSG0-F1
#
_cell.length_a   1.000
_cell.length_b   1.000
_cell.length_c   1.000
_cell.angle_alpha   90.00
_cell.angle_beta   90.00
_cell.angle_gamma   90.00
#
_symmetry.space_group_name_H-M   'P 1'
#
loop_
_entity.id
_entity.type
_entity.pdbx_description
1 polymer ?
#
loop_
_entity_poly.entity_id
_entity_poly.type
_entity_poly.pdbx_seq_one_letter_code
_entity_poly.pdbx_strand_id
1 'polypeptide(L)'
;ASMSTNGSLTFISFFSFALQSFRRFGNTLSEYFHLLWFWHRALKIIGANFGTSVLSYFIFLKWLLTFNIFSFLINFSFIIIPQFVAAEPNNLSFTGLELLTGAGYFQQTVLYYGFYTNATIHKIENGPSYNMQLAYIFTVGLYFVICFFTLLFSMAKSFCKNFMDLQTYSGNASKILCTWDFNISNEKAVKLKQKNLSTQIKVQNAGEVRNFSVKERAVHVVIHLVSWIASLGTAVAACAGVYFLSINNLKVRTDFGESQAAMLVLPIVASLLNAFIPFFYSWLGCLERYQTPGYHVYVTIIRNIILKISIVGILCYYWVNVVAESESQCWETLVGQDIYRLVLVDFIFCLLGSFFGEFLRRIIGTTFCVSLGLPEFDIGRNVLDLIYAQTLTWIGILFSPLLPGIQFISFSIVFYVKKVSLMMNCQPPRKVWKTAQMTTSFMFLLFFPSFVGVLSVIGVTVWRLKPSEECGPFRGLSSMYAAVSEWIKTLENHTASKWVVWIYHNLITSVLFFFILSMGKPSPTCAKRTRRAGQLESPDTALSITCLV
;
A
#
# COMPACT_ATOMS: atom_id res chain seq x y z
N ALA A 1 -31.38 -38.89 -3.19
CA ALA A 1 -31.07 -37.49 -3.53
C ALA A 1 -31.53 -36.50 -2.44
N SER A 2 -31.14 -36.70 -1.17
CA SER A 2 -31.56 -35.82 -0.05
C SER A 2 -30.44 -35.41 0.90
N MET A 3 -29.16 -35.67 0.57
CA MET A 3 -28.03 -35.47 1.49
C MET A 3 -27.02 -34.39 1.04
N SER A 4 -27.29 -33.70 -0.08
CA SER A 4 -26.40 -32.68 -0.67
C SER A 4 -26.79 -31.23 -0.33
N THR A 5 -28.00 -30.98 0.15
CA THR A 5 -28.53 -29.62 0.37
C THR A 5 -28.21 -29.03 1.75
N ASN A 6 -27.90 -29.86 2.76
CA ASN A 6 -27.58 -29.37 4.11
C ASN A 6 -26.17 -28.76 4.24
N GLY A 7 -25.23 -29.12 3.36
CA GLY A 7 -23.86 -28.58 3.37
C GLY A 7 -23.75 -27.13 2.86
N SER A 8 -24.55 -26.76 1.86
CA SER A 8 -24.56 -25.38 1.35
C SER A 8 -25.24 -24.40 2.30
N LEU A 9 -26.28 -24.84 3.02
CA LEU A 9 -26.98 -24.04 4.02
C LEU A 9 -26.12 -23.76 5.26
N THR A 10 -25.27 -24.72 5.66
CA THR A 10 -24.33 -24.55 6.78
C THR A 10 -23.13 -23.67 6.42
N PHE A 11 -22.66 -23.70 5.16
CA PHE A 11 -21.59 -22.82 4.72
C PHE A 11 -22.03 -21.35 4.60
N ILE A 12 -23.23 -21.10 4.07
CA ILE A 12 -23.80 -19.75 3.98
C ILE A 12 -24.12 -19.19 5.37
N SER A 13 -24.62 -20.02 6.30
CA SER A 13 -24.87 -19.59 7.68
C SER A 13 -23.59 -19.34 8.47
N PHE A 14 -22.52 -20.12 8.23
CA PHE A 14 -21.21 -19.85 8.81
C PHE A 14 -20.62 -18.53 8.30
N PHE A 15 -20.74 -18.25 7.00
CA PHE A 15 -20.27 -17.00 6.41
C PHE A 15 -21.08 -15.79 6.90
N SER A 16 -22.40 -15.94 7.06
CA SER A 16 -23.25 -14.88 7.61
C SER A 16 -22.98 -14.66 9.10
N PHE A 17 -22.73 -15.72 9.87
CA PHE A 17 -22.35 -15.64 11.28
C PHE A 17 -20.96 -15.01 11.45
N ALA A 18 -19.98 -15.38 10.63
CA ALA A 18 -18.66 -14.76 10.60
C ALA A 18 -18.76 -13.27 10.21
N LEU A 19 -19.58 -12.93 9.22
CA LEU A 19 -19.83 -11.54 8.82
C LEU A 19 -20.53 -10.75 9.94
N GLN A 20 -21.47 -11.36 10.66
CA GLN A 20 -22.21 -10.72 11.74
C GLN A 20 -21.36 -10.60 13.02
N SER A 21 -20.50 -11.59 13.29
CA SER A 21 -19.50 -11.54 14.35
C SER A 21 -18.42 -10.50 14.05
N PHE A 22 -17.95 -10.41 12.80
CA PHE A 22 -17.05 -9.35 12.35
C PHE A 22 -17.69 -7.97 12.44
N ARG A 23 -18.99 -7.85 12.14
CA ARG A 23 -19.75 -6.60 12.25
C ARG A 23 -19.97 -6.20 13.72
N ARG A 24 -20.25 -7.17 14.61
CA ARG A 24 -20.36 -6.96 16.06
C ARG A 24 -19.01 -6.60 16.66
N PHE A 25 -17.95 -7.33 16.34
CA PHE A 25 -16.57 -7.01 16.72
C PHE A 25 -16.19 -5.62 16.23
N GLY A 26 -16.49 -5.28 14.98
CA GLY A 26 -16.27 -3.94 14.44
C GLY A 26 -17.02 -2.84 15.18
N ASN A 27 -18.26 -3.09 15.60
CA ASN A 27 -19.05 -2.13 16.39
C ASN A 27 -18.51 -1.99 17.82
N THR A 28 -18.16 -3.09 18.49
CA THR A 28 -17.59 -3.07 19.84
C THR A 28 -16.19 -2.42 19.84
N LEU A 29 -15.35 -2.75 18.86
CA LEU A 29 -14.04 -2.12 18.69
C LEU A 29 -14.19 -0.61 18.39
N SER A 30 -15.22 -0.22 17.63
CA SER A 30 -15.55 1.19 17.36
C SER A 30 -15.98 1.97 18.61
N GLU A 31 -16.58 1.32 19.61
CA GLU A 31 -16.97 1.94 20.88
C GLU A 31 -15.77 2.10 21.82
N TYR A 32 -14.87 1.11 21.89
CA TYR A 32 -13.67 1.18 22.74
C TYR A 32 -12.63 2.22 22.25
N PHE A 33 -12.60 2.55 20.96
CA PHE A 33 -11.73 3.60 20.43
C PHE A 33 -12.31 5.01 20.65
N HIS A 34 -12.47 5.42 21.91
CA HIS A 34 -12.77 6.81 22.28
C HIS A 34 -11.76 7.82 21.70
N LEU A 35 -10.53 7.40 21.38
CA LEU A 35 -9.57 8.21 20.61
C LEU A 35 -10.09 8.64 19.22
N LEU A 36 -10.92 7.84 18.55
CA LEU A 36 -11.48 8.18 17.22
C LEU A 36 -12.49 9.34 17.27
N TRP A 37 -12.99 9.68 18.46
CA TRP A 37 -13.89 10.80 18.69
C TRP A 37 -13.19 12.16 18.48
N PHE A 38 -11.92 12.28 18.89
CA PHE A 38 -11.14 13.52 18.70
C PHE A 38 -11.02 13.91 17.21
N TRP A 39 -10.94 12.91 16.34
CA TRP A 39 -10.80 13.08 14.90
C TRP A 39 -12.11 13.54 14.27
N HIS A 40 -13.26 13.20 14.85
CA HIS A 40 -14.56 13.63 14.34
C HIS A 40 -14.72 15.15 14.36
N ARG A 41 -14.32 15.80 15.47
CA ARG A 41 -14.33 17.27 15.57
C ARG A 41 -13.37 17.90 14.56
N ALA A 42 -12.15 17.36 14.44
CA ALA A 42 -11.16 17.85 13.48
C ALA A 42 -11.67 17.75 12.03
N LEU A 43 -12.25 16.61 11.64
CA LEU A 43 -12.84 16.39 10.33
C LEU A 43 -13.99 17.37 10.05
N LYS A 44 -14.87 17.61 11.03
CA LYS A 44 -15.96 18.58 10.88
C LYS A 44 -15.46 19.99 10.60
N ILE A 45 -14.41 20.43 11.32
CA ILE A 45 -13.80 21.76 11.13
C ILE A 45 -13.13 21.86 9.75
N ILE A 46 -12.36 20.84 9.37
CA ILE A 46 -11.67 20.81 8.07
C ILE A 46 -12.68 20.83 6.92
N GLY A 47 -13.73 20.01 7.01
CA GLY A 47 -14.79 19.96 6.01
C GLY A 47 -15.56 21.27 5.87
N ALA A 48 -15.80 21.98 6.98
CA ALA A 48 -16.47 23.27 6.98
C ALA A 48 -15.63 24.39 6.32
N ASN A 49 -14.31 24.41 6.58
CA ASN A 49 -13.43 25.49 6.14
C ASN A 49 -12.82 25.28 4.74
N PHE A 50 -12.47 24.04 4.40
CA PHE A 50 -11.70 23.72 3.18
C PHE A 50 -12.49 22.89 2.16
N GLY A 51 -13.72 22.49 2.52
CA GLY A 51 -14.61 21.76 1.64
C GLY A 51 -14.37 20.25 1.65
N THR A 52 -15.19 19.56 0.85
CA THR A 52 -15.34 18.11 0.92
C THR A 52 -14.18 17.35 0.25
N SER A 53 -13.45 17.97 -0.69
CA SER A 53 -12.29 17.36 -1.36
C SER A 53 -11.11 17.15 -0.42
N VAL A 54 -10.77 18.17 0.38
CA VAL A 54 -9.72 18.08 1.41
C VAL A 54 -10.16 17.13 2.52
N LEU A 55 -11.45 17.16 2.88
CA LEU A 55 -12.01 16.22 3.84
C LEU A 55 -11.81 14.75 3.43
N SER A 56 -11.92 14.41 2.13
CA SER A 56 -11.69 13.05 1.64
C SER A 56 -10.29 12.52 1.95
N TYR A 57 -9.25 13.36 1.92
CA TYR A 57 -7.89 12.98 2.33
C TYR A 57 -7.85 12.56 3.81
N PHE A 58 -8.40 13.38 4.70
CA PHE A 58 -8.37 13.09 6.14
C PHE A 58 -9.27 11.91 6.52
N ILE A 59 -10.36 11.69 5.78
CA ILE A 59 -11.18 10.48 5.92
C ILE A 59 -10.38 9.24 5.50
N PHE A 60 -9.65 9.32 4.39
CA PHE A 60 -8.79 8.22 3.92
C PHE A 60 -7.66 7.93 4.91
N LEU A 61 -6.98 8.96 5.42
CA LEU A 61 -5.95 8.83 6.46
C LEU A 61 -6.50 8.22 7.76
N LYS A 62 -7.69 8.65 8.20
CA LYS A 62 -8.36 8.04 9.36
C LYS A 62 -8.64 6.55 9.11
N TRP A 63 -9.12 6.20 7.93
CA TRP A 63 -9.38 4.80 7.57
C TRP A 63 -8.09 3.96 7.61
N LEU A 64 -6.97 4.48 7.08
CA LEU A 64 -5.66 3.83 7.15
C LEU A 64 -5.15 3.67 8.59
N LEU A 65 -5.37 4.67 9.45
CA LEU A 65 -5.03 4.58 10.87
C LEU A 65 -5.79 3.46 11.57
N THR A 66 -7.12 3.41 11.40
CA THR A 66 -7.94 2.33 11.96
C THR A 66 -7.48 0.97 11.44
N PHE A 67 -7.12 0.89 10.17
CA PHE A 67 -6.61 -0.32 9.55
C PHE A 67 -5.25 -0.78 10.13
N ASN A 68 -4.31 0.15 10.36
CA ASN A 68 -3.02 -0.18 10.99
C ASN A 68 -3.16 -0.54 12.47
N ILE A 69 -4.09 0.07 13.21
CA ILE A 69 -4.39 -0.37 14.59
C ILE A 69 -4.88 -1.81 14.59
N PHE A 70 -5.81 -2.17 13.70
CA PHE A 70 -6.30 -3.54 13.58
C PHE A 70 -5.17 -4.51 13.22
N SER A 71 -4.31 -4.15 12.27
CA SER A 71 -3.13 -4.93 11.91
C SER A 71 -2.17 -5.13 13.08
N PHE A 72 -1.89 -4.06 13.83
CA PHE A 72 -1.06 -4.11 15.03
C PHE A 72 -1.66 -5.04 16.08
N LEU A 73 -2.96 -4.92 16.38
CA LEU A 73 -3.61 -5.76 17.39
C LEU A 73 -3.54 -7.26 17.06
N ILE A 74 -3.74 -7.64 15.80
CA ILE A 74 -3.64 -9.05 15.37
C ILE A 74 -2.20 -9.56 15.56
N ASN A 75 -1.21 -8.87 15.00
CA ASN A 75 0.20 -9.29 15.11
C ASN A 75 0.69 -9.25 16.56
N PHE A 76 0.27 -8.23 17.32
CA PHE A 76 0.62 -8.10 18.72
C PHE A 76 0.09 -9.28 19.54
N SER A 77 -1.18 -9.65 19.33
CA SER A 77 -1.85 -10.68 20.11
C SER A 77 -1.33 -12.09 19.84
N PHE A 78 -1.16 -12.46 18.56
CA PHE A 78 -0.85 -13.84 18.19
C PHE A 78 0.64 -14.10 17.94
N ILE A 79 1.43 -13.09 17.61
CA ILE A 79 2.86 -13.29 17.32
C ILE A 79 3.72 -12.74 18.46
N ILE A 80 3.49 -11.49 18.85
CA ILE A 80 4.38 -10.76 19.76
C ILE A 80 4.19 -11.20 21.22
N ILE A 81 2.95 -11.32 21.72
CA ILE A 81 2.69 -11.72 23.11
C ILE A 81 3.29 -13.11 23.42
N PRO A 82 3.06 -14.17 22.62
CA PRO A 82 3.67 -15.47 22.89
C PRO A 82 5.20 -15.41 22.89
N GLN A 83 5.81 -14.64 21.98
CA GLN A 83 7.26 -14.48 21.93
C GLN A 83 7.80 -13.75 23.16
N PHE A 84 7.12 -12.70 23.66
CA PHE A 84 7.54 -12.01 24.89
C PHE A 84 7.53 -12.93 26.11
N VAL A 85 6.60 -13.89 26.15
CA VAL A 85 6.49 -14.85 27.25
C VAL A 85 7.68 -15.82 27.27
N ALA A 86 8.28 -16.09 26.12
CA ALA A 86 9.44 -16.98 25.93
C ALA A 86 10.79 -16.25 25.79
N ALA A 87 10.77 -14.92 25.67
CA ALA A 87 11.96 -14.12 25.37
C ALA A 87 12.95 -14.06 26.54
N GLU A 88 14.24 -14.13 26.21
CA GLU A 88 15.33 -13.82 27.13
C GLU A 88 15.55 -12.30 27.23
N PRO A 89 16.06 -11.79 28.37
CA PRO A 89 16.33 -10.37 28.56
C PRO A 89 17.44 -9.89 27.61
N ASN A 90 17.22 -8.72 26.99
CA ASN A 90 18.21 -8.08 26.14
C ASN A 90 19.26 -7.35 27.00
N ASN A 91 20.54 -7.70 26.81
CA ASN A 91 21.66 -7.15 27.58
C ASN A 91 22.37 -5.98 26.86
N LEU A 92 21.88 -5.55 25.70
CA LEU A 92 22.45 -4.44 24.94
C LEU A 92 22.04 -3.08 25.52
N SER A 93 22.97 -2.12 25.52
CA SER A 93 22.72 -0.76 26.00
C SER A 93 21.99 0.09 24.95
N PHE A 94 20.91 0.75 25.33
CA PHE A 94 20.18 1.66 24.44
C PHE A 94 20.77 3.08 24.47
N THR A 95 21.24 3.57 23.33
CA THR A 95 21.88 4.90 23.18
C THR A 95 20.98 5.92 22.46
N GLY A 96 19.88 5.47 21.86
CA GLY A 96 18.91 6.33 21.14
C GLY A 96 19.18 6.47 19.64
N LEU A 97 20.43 6.45 19.18
CA LEU A 97 20.77 6.47 17.75
C LEU A 97 20.26 5.22 17.00
N GLU A 98 20.08 4.13 17.74
CA GLU A 98 19.48 2.88 17.30
C GLU A 98 18.04 3.07 16.80
N LEU A 99 17.32 4.10 17.26
CA LEU A 99 15.98 4.40 16.77
C LEU A 99 15.97 4.83 15.29
N LEU A 100 17.04 5.49 14.83
CA LEU A 100 17.16 5.90 13.43
C LEU A 100 17.79 4.79 12.58
N THR A 101 18.78 4.09 13.15
CA THR A 101 19.53 3.07 12.43
C THR A 101 18.85 1.70 12.44
N GLY A 102 17.93 1.41 13.36
CA GLY A 102 17.29 0.10 13.50
C GLY A 102 18.25 -1.06 13.75
N ALA A 103 19.51 -0.78 14.09
CA ALA A 103 20.56 -1.76 14.37
C ALA A 103 20.85 -1.82 15.88
N GLY A 104 21.71 -2.75 16.31
CA GLY A 104 22.10 -2.87 17.72
C GLY A 104 20.97 -3.40 18.59
N TYR A 105 20.53 -2.62 19.60
CA TYR A 105 19.48 -3.02 20.55
C TYR A 105 18.25 -3.63 19.89
N PHE A 106 17.77 -3.04 18.78
CA PHE A 106 16.56 -3.51 18.09
C PHE A 106 16.70 -4.88 17.43
N GLN A 107 17.91 -5.33 17.11
CA GLN A 107 18.15 -6.64 16.48
C GLN A 107 17.71 -7.80 17.39
N GLN A 108 17.88 -7.64 18.71
CA GLN A 108 17.46 -8.62 19.72
C GLN A 108 16.09 -8.29 20.32
N THR A 109 15.15 -7.82 19.49
CA THR A 109 13.77 -7.52 19.91
C THR A 109 12.75 -8.14 18.99
N VAL A 110 11.50 -8.24 19.46
CA VAL A 110 10.32 -8.66 18.69
C VAL A 110 10.03 -7.79 17.47
N LEU A 111 10.78 -6.71 17.24
CA LEU A 111 10.66 -5.90 16.03
C LEU A 111 11.00 -6.73 14.79
N TYR A 112 12.02 -7.60 14.85
CA TYR A 112 12.52 -8.29 13.67
C TYR A 112 12.27 -9.80 13.70
N TYR A 113 12.12 -10.36 12.50
CA TYR A 113 11.88 -11.77 12.23
C TYR A 113 12.86 -12.71 12.93
N GLY A 114 14.16 -12.40 12.95
CA GLY A 114 15.20 -13.26 13.50
C GLY A 114 15.08 -13.52 15.01
N PHE A 115 14.35 -12.68 15.75
CA PHE A 115 14.16 -12.85 17.20
C PHE A 115 13.16 -13.96 17.55
N TYR A 116 12.30 -14.36 16.62
CA TYR A 116 11.25 -15.33 16.87
C TYR A 116 11.77 -16.76 16.87
N THR A 117 11.34 -17.55 17.86
CA THR A 117 11.80 -18.93 18.08
C THR A 117 11.12 -19.94 17.14
N ASN A 118 11.80 -21.05 16.84
CA ASN A 118 11.23 -22.17 16.08
C ASN A 118 10.56 -23.23 16.97
N ALA A 119 10.73 -23.13 18.29
CA ALA A 119 10.25 -24.13 19.24
C ALA A 119 8.78 -23.94 19.58
N THR A 120 8.12 -25.02 20.00
CA THR A 120 6.83 -24.93 20.68
C THR A 120 7.03 -24.34 22.07
N ILE A 121 6.33 -23.24 22.36
CA ILE A 121 6.45 -22.59 23.67
C ILE A 121 5.62 -23.40 24.67
N HIS A 122 6.31 -24.00 25.64
CA HIS A 122 5.73 -24.73 26.77
C HIS A 122 6.15 -24.02 28.06
N LYS A 123 5.25 -23.22 28.66
CA LYS A 123 5.55 -22.52 29.93
C LYS A 123 4.76 -23.07 31.12
N ILE A 124 3.73 -23.86 30.88
CA ILE A 124 2.93 -24.52 31.92
C ILE A 124 3.13 -26.02 31.73
N GLU A 125 3.62 -26.72 32.75
CA GLU A 125 3.59 -28.18 32.78
C GLU A 125 2.13 -28.63 32.57
N ASN A 126 1.84 -29.32 31.46
CA ASN A 126 0.50 -29.72 30.98
C ASN A 126 -0.38 -28.62 30.34
N GLY A 127 0.17 -27.45 30.00
CA GLY A 127 -0.55 -26.42 29.23
C GLY A 127 -0.62 -26.70 27.71
N PRO A 128 -1.51 -26.02 26.96
CA PRO A 128 -1.56 -26.12 25.51
C PRO A 128 -0.24 -25.65 24.88
N SER A 129 0.30 -26.43 23.95
CA SER A 129 1.51 -26.10 23.22
C SER A 129 1.24 -25.00 22.19
N TYR A 130 2.06 -23.94 22.21
CA TYR A 130 1.96 -22.87 21.22
C TYR A 130 3.03 -23.03 20.16
N ASN A 131 2.65 -23.50 18.97
CA ASN A 131 3.57 -23.64 17.85
C ASN A 131 3.77 -22.28 17.17
N MET A 132 4.96 -21.69 17.38
CA MET A 132 5.30 -20.37 16.84
C MET A 132 5.31 -20.33 15.31
N GLN A 133 5.80 -21.39 14.64
CA GLN A 133 5.86 -21.46 13.17
C GLN A 133 4.47 -21.35 12.54
N LEU A 134 3.53 -22.16 13.02
CA LEU A 134 2.16 -22.17 12.53
C LEU A 134 1.42 -20.88 12.91
N ALA A 135 1.60 -20.42 14.14
CA ALA A 135 1.02 -19.15 14.59
C ALA A 135 1.46 -17.99 13.69
N TYR A 136 2.74 -17.93 13.33
CA TYR A 136 3.29 -16.88 12.49
C TYR A 136 2.65 -16.88 11.09
N ILE A 137 2.70 -18.01 10.38
CA ILE A 137 2.19 -18.08 9.00
C ILE A 137 0.66 -17.94 8.93
N PHE A 138 -0.08 -18.51 9.89
CA PHE A 138 -1.54 -18.37 9.92
C PHE A 138 -1.97 -16.96 10.32
N THR A 139 -1.30 -16.31 11.26
CA THR A 139 -1.63 -14.93 11.65
C THR A 139 -1.40 -13.98 10.48
N VAL A 140 -0.23 -14.06 9.83
CA VAL A 140 0.10 -13.22 8.66
C VAL A 140 -0.84 -13.54 7.49
N GLY A 141 -1.06 -14.82 7.19
CA GLY A 141 -1.95 -15.25 6.11
C GLY A 141 -3.41 -14.82 6.33
N LEU A 142 -3.96 -15.06 7.53
CA LEU A 142 -5.31 -14.65 7.90
C LEU A 142 -5.45 -13.13 7.87
N TYR A 143 -4.43 -12.40 8.33
CA TYR A 143 -4.40 -10.94 8.24
C TYR A 143 -4.54 -10.48 6.78
N PHE A 144 -3.75 -11.03 5.84
CA PHE A 144 -3.85 -10.66 4.43
C PHE A 144 -5.22 -11.02 3.82
N VAL A 145 -5.81 -12.15 4.19
CA VAL A 145 -7.18 -12.50 3.77
C VAL A 145 -8.20 -11.49 4.28
N ILE A 146 -8.14 -11.12 5.56
CA ILE A 146 -9.03 -10.10 6.14
C ILE A 146 -8.80 -8.74 5.45
N CYS A 147 -7.55 -8.40 5.14
CA CYS A 147 -7.22 -7.18 4.40
C CYS A 147 -7.84 -7.16 3.01
N PHE A 148 -7.74 -8.27 2.28
CA PHE A 148 -8.34 -8.42 0.96
C PHE A 148 -9.85 -8.14 0.99
N PHE A 149 -10.59 -8.81 1.89
CA PHE A 149 -12.03 -8.61 1.99
C PHE A 149 -12.41 -7.21 2.48
N THR A 150 -11.65 -6.65 3.43
CA THR A 150 -11.89 -5.30 3.95
C THR A 150 -11.69 -4.24 2.88
N LEU A 151 -10.63 -4.34 2.08
CA LEU A 151 -10.36 -3.46 0.96
C LEU A 151 -11.38 -3.63 -0.15
N LEU A 152 -11.70 -4.86 -0.53
CA LEU A 152 -12.68 -5.17 -1.57
C LEU A 152 -14.06 -4.61 -1.21
N PHE A 153 -14.52 -4.83 0.03
CA PHE A 153 -15.79 -4.30 0.50
C PHE A 153 -15.77 -2.77 0.61
N SER A 154 -14.67 -2.17 1.10
CA SER A 154 -14.53 -0.72 1.19
C SER A 154 -14.55 -0.07 -0.20
N MET A 155 -13.88 -0.69 -1.18
CA MET A 155 -13.88 -0.27 -2.57
C MET A 155 -15.28 -0.39 -3.17
N ALA A 156 -15.93 -1.55 -3.04
CA ALA A 156 -17.28 -1.78 -3.57
C ALA A 156 -18.29 -0.79 -2.96
N LYS A 157 -18.25 -0.59 -1.65
CA LYS A 157 -19.09 0.39 -0.94
C LYS A 157 -18.85 1.82 -1.43
N SER A 158 -17.58 2.21 -1.60
CA SER A 158 -17.22 3.53 -2.13
C SER A 158 -17.69 3.69 -3.58
N PHE A 159 -17.55 2.64 -4.40
CA PHE A 159 -17.99 2.63 -5.79
C PHE A 159 -19.52 2.76 -5.88
N CYS A 160 -20.27 1.90 -5.20
CA CYS A 160 -21.74 1.94 -5.21
C CYS A 160 -22.27 3.29 -4.72
N LYS A 161 -21.72 3.83 -3.62
CA LYS A 161 -22.17 5.12 -3.07
C LYS A 161 -21.89 6.30 -4.01
N ASN A 162 -20.76 6.31 -4.72
CA ASN A 162 -20.30 7.47 -5.45
C ASN A 162 -20.61 7.44 -6.96
N PHE A 163 -20.70 6.26 -7.59
CA PHE A 163 -20.98 6.13 -9.03
C PHE A 163 -22.47 5.99 -9.34
N MET A 164 -23.25 5.33 -8.48
CA MET A 164 -24.70 5.19 -8.71
C MET A 164 -25.44 6.53 -8.62
N ASP A 165 -24.95 7.46 -7.79
CA ASP A 165 -25.53 8.79 -7.60
C ASP A 165 -25.23 9.75 -8.78
N LEU A 166 -24.26 9.40 -9.63
CA LEU A 166 -23.76 10.24 -10.72
C LEU A 166 -24.38 9.91 -12.09
N GLN A 167 -24.96 8.72 -12.25
CA GLN A 167 -25.46 8.22 -13.54
C GLN A 167 -26.88 8.71 -13.89
N THR A 168 -27.58 9.39 -12.99
CA THR A 168 -29.01 9.72 -13.17
C THR A 168 -29.28 11.04 -13.91
N TYR A 169 -28.28 11.88 -14.18
CA TYR A 169 -28.49 13.18 -14.83
C TYR A 169 -27.90 13.26 -16.24
N SER A 170 -28.66 12.69 -17.18
CA SER A 170 -28.50 12.89 -18.61
C SER A 170 -29.03 14.30 -18.99
N GLY A 171 -28.13 15.25 -19.24
CA GLY A 171 -28.43 16.58 -19.78
C GLY A 171 -27.98 17.77 -18.92
N ASN A 172 -27.53 18.86 -19.57
CA ASN A 172 -27.11 20.09 -18.87
C ASN A 172 -28.26 20.74 -18.08
N ALA A 173 -29.50 20.67 -18.59
CA ALA A 173 -30.69 21.23 -17.94
C ALA A 173 -31.14 20.43 -16.71
N SER A 174 -31.20 19.09 -16.81
CA SER A 174 -31.56 18.20 -15.70
C SER A 174 -30.52 18.29 -14.57
N LYS A 175 -29.23 18.42 -14.94
CA LYS A 175 -28.16 18.66 -13.98
C LYS A 175 -28.32 19.98 -13.22
N ILE A 176 -28.69 21.09 -13.88
CA ILE A 176 -28.90 22.38 -13.20
C ILE A 176 -30.06 22.29 -12.21
N LEU A 177 -31.20 21.76 -12.66
CA LEU A 177 -32.42 21.68 -11.85
C LEU A 177 -32.25 20.77 -10.63
N CYS A 178 -31.55 19.66 -10.76
CA CYS A 178 -31.39 18.69 -9.68
C CYS A 178 -30.16 18.93 -8.78
N THR A 179 -29.19 19.73 -9.23
CA THR A 179 -28.03 20.11 -8.40
C THR A 179 -28.34 21.31 -7.50
N TRP A 180 -29.40 22.07 -7.82
CA TRP A 180 -29.84 23.21 -7.02
C TRP A 180 -30.52 22.74 -5.74
N ASP A 181 -30.04 23.25 -4.60
CA ASP A 181 -30.64 22.98 -3.30
C ASP A 181 -31.50 24.18 -2.92
N PHE A 182 -32.82 23.98 -2.94
CA PHE A 182 -33.81 25.03 -2.69
C PHE A 182 -33.89 25.45 -1.20
N ASN A 183 -33.26 24.70 -0.29
CA ASN A 183 -33.24 25.03 1.14
C ASN A 183 -32.10 26.01 1.52
N ILE A 184 -31.27 26.43 0.56
CA ILE A 184 -30.19 27.38 0.81
C ILE A 184 -30.78 28.81 0.91
N SER A 185 -30.93 29.31 2.13
CA SER A 185 -31.40 30.67 2.41
C SER A 185 -30.27 31.71 2.54
N ASN A 186 -29.03 31.29 2.73
CA ASN A 186 -27.89 32.20 2.93
C ASN A 186 -27.38 32.77 1.60
N GLU A 187 -27.44 34.09 1.43
CA GLU A 187 -27.04 34.80 0.21
C GLU A 187 -25.59 34.50 -0.23
N LYS A 188 -24.66 34.36 0.74
CA LYS A 188 -23.26 34.02 0.43
C LYS A 188 -23.14 32.61 -0.14
N ALA A 189 -23.93 31.66 0.38
CA ALA A 189 -23.97 30.29 -0.10
C ALA A 189 -24.63 30.19 -1.48
N VAL A 190 -25.68 30.97 -1.73
CA VAL A 190 -26.33 31.09 -3.05
C VAL A 190 -25.34 31.60 -4.10
N LYS A 191 -24.63 32.72 -3.82
CA LYS A 191 -23.62 33.27 -4.73
C LYS A 191 -22.48 32.28 -5.01
N LEU A 192 -22.05 31.52 -4.00
CA LEU A 192 -21.03 30.49 -4.15
C LEU A 192 -21.53 29.31 -5.02
N LYS A 193 -22.75 28.81 -4.78
CA LYS A 193 -23.35 27.72 -5.54
C LYS A 193 -23.56 28.11 -7.00
N GLN A 194 -24.03 29.34 -7.26
CA GLN A 194 -24.19 29.88 -8.61
C GLN A 194 -22.85 30.00 -9.35
N LYS A 195 -21.80 30.52 -8.69
CA LYS A 195 -20.44 30.55 -9.26
C LYS A 195 -19.92 29.16 -9.59
N ASN A 196 -20.13 28.17 -8.71
CA ASN A 196 -19.69 26.80 -8.94
C ASN A 196 -20.42 26.16 -10.15
N LEU A 197 -21.74 26.28 -10.22
CA LEU A 197 -22.54 25.80 -11.36
C LEU A 197 -22.13 26.47 -12.68
N SER A 198 -22.00 27.80 -12.68
CA SER A 198 -21.53 28.55 -13.86
C SER A 198 -20.14 28.08 -14.32
N THR A 199 -19.23 27.83 -13.37
CA THR A 199 -17.89 27.33 -13.68
C THR A 199 -17.95 25.93 -14.28
N GLN A 200 -18.76 25.02 -13.74
CA GLN A 200 -18.90 23.67 -14.29
C GLN A 200 -19.45 23.67 -15.72
N ILE A 201 -20.47 24.49 -16.01
CA ILE A 201 -21.06 24.59 -17.35
C ILE A 201 -20.05 25.21 -18.33
N LYS A 202 -19.34 26.27 -17.92
CA LYS A 202 -18.28 26.88 -18.74
C LYS A 202 -17.18 25.88 -19.09
N VAL A 203 -16.75 25.05 -18.14
CA VAL A 203 -15.72 24.01 -18.38
C VAL A 203 -16.21 22.96 -19.37
N GLN A 204 -17.48 22.56 -19.29
CA GLN A 204 -18.06 21.56 -20.18
C GLN A 204 -18.21 22.10 -21.61
N ASN A 205 -18.76 23.31 -21.77
CA ASN A 205 -18.94 23.93 -23.08
C ASN A 205 -17.60 24.33 -23.73
N ALA A 206 -16.60 24.73 -22.94
CA ALA A 206 -15.26 25.05 -23.46
C ALA A 206 -14.51 23.83 -24.02
N GLY A 207 -14.86 22.61 -23.58
CA GLY A 207 -14.28 21.37 -24.09
C GLY A 207 -14.78 20.97 -25.48
N GLU A 208 -15.99 21.39 -25.87
CA GLU A 208 -16.63 20.98 -27.13
C GLU A 208 -16.33 21.93 -28.31
N VAL A 209 -15.85 23.15 -28.06
CA VAL A 209 -15.86 24.24 -29.07
C VAL A 209 -14.49 24.55 -29.72
N ARG A 210 -13.41 23.84 -29.38
CA ARG A 210 -12.06 24.15 -29.92
C ARG A 210 -11.57 23.14 -30.96
N ASN A 211 -11.85 23.43 -32.23
CA ASN A 211 -11.23 22.76 -33.37
C ASN A 211 -9.87 23.41 -33.68
N PHE A 212 -8.78 22.67 -33.50
CA PHE A 212 -7.41 23.11 -33.82
C PHE A 212 -7.02 22.78 -35.26
N SER A 213 -6.09 23.56 -35.81
CA SER A 213 -5.46 23.26 -37.09
C SER A 213 -4.61 21.98 -37.00
N VAL A 214 -4.51 21.22 -38.10
CA VAL A 214 -3.79 19.94 -38.17
C VAL A 214 -2.32 20.08 -37.73
N LYS A 215 -1.66 21.20 -38.05
CA LYS A 215 -0.28 21.49 -37.63
C LYS A 215 -0.15 21.70 -36.12
N GLU A 216 -1.07 22.45 -35.51
CA GLU A 216 -1.07 22.71 -34.06
C GLU A 216 -1.34 21.42 -33.28
N ARG A 217 -2.24 20.57 -33.79
CA ARG A 217 -2.51 19.24 -33.23
C ARG A 217 -1.26 18.35 -33.26
N ALA A 218 -0.51 18.35 -34.36
CA ALA A 218 0.72 17.57 -34.48
C ALA A 218 1.79 18.03 -33.48
N VAL A 219 1.99 19.34 -33.31
CA VAL A 219 2.94 19.90 -32.33
C VAL A 219 2.57 19.49 -30.90
N HIS A 220 1.29 19.56 -30.54
CA HIS A 220 0.82 19.15 -29.20
C HIS A 220 1.04 17.66 -28.94
N VAL A 221 0.81 16.80 -29.95
CA VAL A 221 1.07 15.35 -29.84
C VAL A 221 2.56 15.09 -29.62
N VAL A 222 3.44 15.79 -30.34
CA VAL A 222 4.90 15.66 -30.15
C VAL A 222 5.32 16.10 -28.75
N ILE A 223 4.81 17.24 -28.26
CA ILE A 223 5.12 17.73 -26.89
C ILE A 223 4.69 16.69 -25.84
N HIS A 224 3.48 16.12 -25.96
CA HIS A 224 3.02 15.07 -25.06
C HIS A 224 3.90 13.81 -25.14
N LEU A 225 4.27 13.38 -26.35
CA LEU A 225 5.13 12.21 -26.54
C LEU A 225 6.49 12.40 -25.88
N VAL A 226 7.14 13.55 -26.11
CA VAL A 226 8.45 13.89 -25.53
C VAL A 226 8.38 13.93 -24.01
N SER A 227 7.34 14.53 -23.44
CA SER A 227 7.15 14.61 -21.99
C SER A 227 6.88 13.24 -21.37
N TRP A 228 6.12 12.36 -22.03
CA TRP A 228 5.95 10.97 -21.59
C TRP A 228 7.26 10.18 -21.64
N ILE A 229 8.04 10.31 -22.72
CA ILE A 229 9.36 9.69 -22.83
C ILE A 229 10.30 10.21 -21.73
N ALA A 230 10.33 11.52 -21.47
CA ALA A 230 11.12 12.10 -20.38
C ALA A 230 10.67 11.59 -19.01
N SER A 231 9.36 11.43 -18.79
CA SER A 231 8.83 10.91 -17.54
C SER A 231 9.18 9.43 -17.30
N LEU A 232 9.14 8.62 -18.35
CA LEU A 232 9.55 7.20 -18.28
C LEU A 232 11.08 7.08 -18.15
N GLY A 233 11.84 7.87 -18.89
CA GLY A 233 13.31 7.90 -18.81
C GLY A 233 13.80 8.26 -17.41
N THR A 234 13.18 9.24 -16.76
CA THR A 234 13.51 9.59 -15.37
C THR A 234 13.10 8.50 -14.37
N ALA A 235 11.99 7.81 -14.58
CA ALA A 235 11.61 6.66 -13.74
C ALA A 235 12.61 5.50 -13.88
N VAL A 236 13.02 5.17 -15.11
CA VAL A 236 14.03 4.13 -15.38
C VAL A 236 15.39 4.51 -14.81
N ALA A 237 15.82 5.77 -14.98
CA ALA A 237 17.07 6.26 -14.41
C ALA A 237 17.07 6.20 -12.87
N ALA A 238 15.95 6.56 -12.23
CA ALA A 238 15.79 6.41 -10.78
C ALA A 238 15.90 4.95 -10.34
N CYS A 239 15.25 4.02 -11.06
CA CYS A 239 15.31 2.59 -10.74
C CYS A 239 16.72 2.02 -10.93
N ALA A 240 17.40 2.36 -12.03
CA ALA A 240 18.78 1.96 -12.26
C ALA A 240 19.71 2.51 -11.16
N GLY A 241 19.55 3.78 -10.79
CA GLY A 241 20.30 4.41 -9.70
C GLY A 241 20.11 3.69 -8.37
N VAL A 242 18.86 3.38 -8.00
CA VAL A 242 18.55 2.64 -6.76
C VAL A 242 19.14 1.22 -6.81
N TYR A 243 19.06 0.53 -7.93
CA TYR A 243 19.58 -0.84 -8.09
C TYR A 243 21.11 -0.92 -8.02
N PHE A 244 21.82 -0.03 -8.73
CA PHE A 244 23.29 0.01 -8.64
C PHE A 244 23.75 0.43 -7.25
N LEU A 245 23.04 1.38 -6.63
CA LEU A 245 23.33 1.80 -5.26
C LEU A 245 23.09 0.66 -4.26
N SER A 246 22.03 -0.12 -4.41
CA SER A 246 21.72 -1.22 -3.49
C SER A 246 22.77 -2.34 -3.58
N ILE A 247 23.22 -2.70 -4.78
CA ILE A 247 24.30 -3.67 -4.98
C ILE A 247 25.61 -3.17 -4.35
N ASN A 248 25.97 -1.92 -4.61
CA ASN A 248 27.20 -1.35 -4.04
C ASN A 248 27.12 -1.26 -2.51
N ASN A 249 25.95 -0.91 -1.97
CA ASN A 249 25.74 -0.87 -0.52
C ASN A 249 25.90 -2.25 0.12
N LEU A 250 25.39 -3.30 -0.53
CA LEU A 250 25.53 -4.68 -0.07
C LEU A 250 27.01 -5.10 -0.04
N LYS A 251 27.77 -4.83 -1.11
CA LYS A 251 29.21 -5.13 -1.17
C LYS A 251 30.01 -4.38 -0.10
N VAL A 252 29.72 -3.09 0.09
CA VAL A 252 30.39 -2.30 1.14
C VAL A 252 30.07 -2.86 2.53
N ARG A 253 28.85 -3.38 2.74
CA ARG A 253 28.44 -4.03 4.00
C ARG A 253 29.23 -5.32 4.26
N THR A 254 29.41 -6.16 3.24
CA THR A 254 30.15 -7.42 3.38
C THR A 254 31.63 -7.18 3.60
N ASP A 255 32.21 -6.17 2.94
CA ASP A 255 33.67 -5.98 2.92
C ASP A 255 34.19 -5.13 4.10
N PHE A 256 33.45 -4.10 4.53
CA PHE A 256 33.92 -3.12 5.52
C PHE A 256 33.19 -3.19 6.87
N GLY A 257 32.29 -4.15 7.06
CA GLY A 257 31.49 -4.29 8.26
C GLY A 257 30.40 -3.21 8.42
N GLU A 258 29.65 -3.27 9.52
CA GLU A 258 28.46 -2.46 9.80
C GLU A 258 28.75 -0.96 10.02
N SER A 259 29.11 -0.23 8.96
CA SER A 259 29.15 1.22 9.01
C SER A 259 27.73 1.79 9.04
N GLN A 260 27.38 2.49 10.13
CA GLN A 260 26.06 3.09 10.34
C GLN A 260 25.67 4.06 9.21
N ALA A 261 26.65 4.75 8.64
CA ALA A 261 26.42 5.66 7.51
C ALA A 261 25.94 4.91 6.26
N ALA A 262 26.52 3.74 5.95
CA ALA A 262 26.14 2.96 4.78
C ALA A 262 24.69 2.45 4.88
N MET A 263 24.21 2.09 6.06
CA MET A 263 22.83 1.64 6.30
C MET A 263 21.75 2.64 5.89
N LEU A 264 22.05 3.94 6.00
CA LEU A 264 21.09 5.00 5.76
C LEU A 264 21.12 5.55 4.33
N VAL A 265 22.17 5.27 3.55
CA VAL A 265 22.31 5.84 2.19
C VAL A 265 21.18 5.38 1.27
N LEU A 266 20.88 4.08 1.23
CA LEU A 266 19.82 3.54 0.37
C LEU A 266 18.43 4.13 0.66
N PRO A 267 17.93 4.11 1.92
CA PRO A 267 16.62 4.70 2.22
C PRO A 267 16.59 6.22 2.00
N ILE A 268 17.66 6.94 2.34
CA ILE A 268 17.73 8.39 2.08
C ILE A 268 17.63 8.69 0.57
N VAL A 269 18.39 7.99 -0.27
CA VAL A 269 18.34 8.21 -1.72
C VAL A 269 16.97 7.84 -2.29
N ALA A 270 16.38 6.72 -1.87
CA ALA A 270 15.04 6.32 -2.31
C ALA A 270 13.97 7.37 -1.93
N SER A 271 14.00 7.86 -0.68
CA SER A 271 13.10 8.92 -0.20
C SER A 271 13.31 10.24 -0.92
N LEU A 272 14.56 10.63 -1.19
CA LEU A 272 14.90 11.83 -1.95
C LEU A 272 14.34 11.75 -3.38
N LEU A 273 14.53 10.62 -4.07
CA LEU A 273 13.97 10.43 -5.42
C LEU A 273 12.44 10.53 -5.41
N ASN A 274 11.79 9.90 -4.43
CA ASN A 274 10.35 9.95 -4.22
C ASN A 274 9.83 11.36 -3.88
N ALA A 275 10.65 12.20 -3.25
CA ALA A 275 10.31 13.57 -2.91
C ALA A 275 10.55 14.55 -4.07
N PHE A 276 11.68 14.42 -4.77
CA PHE A 276 12.14 15.43 -5.75
C PHE A 276 11.61 15.23 -7.17
N ILE A 277 11.54 14.00 -7.68
CA ILE A 277 11.06 13.72 -9.05
C ILE A 277 9.60 14.19 -9.29
N PRO A 278 8.66 14.11 -8.32
CA PRO A 278 7.33 14.69 -8.48
C PRO A 278 7.33 16.18 -8.87
N PHE A 279 8.31 16.96 -8.42
CA PHE A 279 8.44 18.37 -8.83
C PHE A 279 8.84 18.50 -10.29
N PHE A 280 9.73 17.63 -10.78
CA PHE A 280 10.08 17.55 -12.19
C PHE A 280 8.86 17.16 -13.05
N TYR A 281 8.04 16.20 -12.62
CA TYR A 281 6.80 15.86 -13.33
C TYR A 281 5.80 17.00 -13.35
N SER A 282 5.70 17.75 -12.25
CA SER A 282 4.87 18.95 -12.19
C SER A 282 5.36 20.03 -13.17
N TRP A 283 6.68 20.16 -13.34
CA TRP A 283 7.28 21.07 -14.31
C TRP A 283 7.01 20.64 -15.76
N LEU A 284 7.14 19.34 -16.07
CA LEU A 284 6.76 18.78 -17.37
C LEU A 284 5.28 19.06 -17.70
N GLY A 285 4.39 18.94 -16.71
CA GLY A 285 2.98 19.27 -16.87
C GLY A 285 2.72 20.73 -17.27
N CYS A 286 3.55 21.67 -16.82
CA CYS A 286 3.47 23.07 -17.25
C CYS A 286 3.84 23.27 -18.72
N LEU A 287 4.75 22.45 -19.26
CA LEU A 287 5.16 22.50 -20.67
C LEU A 287 4.06 21.96 -21.60
N GLU A 288 3.29 20.97 -21.15
CA GLU A 288 2.27 20.28 -21.95
C GLU A 288 0.99 21.10 -22.20
N ARG A 289 0.82 22.24 -21.50
CA ARG A 289 -0.32 23.18 -21.68
C ARG A 289 -1.67 22.49 -21.95
N TYR A 290 -2.05 21.53 -21.08
CA TYR A 290 -3.34 20.85 -21.20
C TYR A 290 -4.51 21.85 -21.18
N GLN A 291 -5.43 21.71 -22.14
CA GLN A 291 -6.61 22.60 -22.26
C GLN A 291 -7.59 22.45 -21.10
N THR A 292 -7.62 21.29 -20.47
CA THR A 292 -8.51 20.97 -19.36
C THR A 292 -7.68 20.71 -18.10
N PRO A 293 -7.87 21.51 -17.03
CA PRO A 293 -7.04 21.42 -15.83
C PRO A 293 -7.16 20.08 -15.10
N GLY A 294 -8.22 19.31 -15.35
CA GLY A 294 -8.41 17.97 -14.77
C GLY A 294 -7.46 16.91 -15.36
N TYR A 295 -7.22 16.94 -16.68
CA TYR A 295 -6.35 15.95 -17.34
C TYR A 295 -4.89 16.14 -16.93
N HIS A 296 -4.43 17.39 -16.81
CA HIS A 296 -3.09 17.70 -16.29
C HIS A 296 -2.83 17.00 -14.95
N VAL A 297 -3.78 17.08 -14.01
CA VAL A 297 -3.59 16.47 -12.70
C VAL A 297 -3.65 14.95 -12.76
N TYR A 298 -4.54 14.36 -13.57
CA TYR A 298 -4.61 12.91 -13.73
C TYR A 298 -3.32 12.33 -14.33
N VAL A 299 -2.78 12.96 -15.38
CA VAL A 299 -1.49 12.59 -15.98
C VAL A 299 -0.36 12.71 -14.96
N THR A 300 -0.31 13.81 -14.20
CA THR A 300 0.70 13.99 -13.15
C THR A 300 0.59 12.90 -12.09
N ILE A 301 -0.61 12.57 -11.62
CA ILE A 301 -0.86 11.49 -10.67
C ILE A 301 -0.38 10.14 -11.23
N ILE A 302 -0.70 9.81 -12.50
CA ILE A 302 -0.24 8.57 -13.13
C ILE A 302 1.29 8.49 -13.17
N ARG A 303 1.99 9.55 -13.59
CA ARG A 303 3.46 9.57 -13.63
C ARG A 303 4.06 9.30 -12.24
N ASN A 304 3.49 9.92 -11.21
CA ASN A 304 3.91 9.70 -9.83
C ASN A 304 3.64 8.27 -9.35
N ILE A 305 2.50 7.67 -9.74
CA ILE A 305 2.19 6.28 -9.43
C ILE A 305 3.20 5.35 -10.09
N ILE A 306 3.49 5.54 -11.38
CA ILE A 306 4.47 4.73 -12.12
C ILE A 306 5.82 4.79 -11.42
N LEU A 307 6.32 5.99 -11.10
CA LEU A 307 7.58 6.17 -10.39
C LEU A 307 7.63 5.40 -9.07
N LYS A 308 6.63 5.60 -8.19
CA LYS A 308 6.61 4.99 -6.86
C LYS A 308 6.53 3.47 -6.93
N ILE A 309 5.70 2.93 -7.82
CA ILE A 309 5.58 1.47 -8.03
C ILE A 309 6.90 0.91 -8.57
N SER A 310 7.55 1.59 -9.52
CA SER A 310 8.83 1.14 -10.07
C SER A 310 9.94 1.12 -9.02
N ILE A 311 10.02 2.14 -8.14
CA ILE A 311 10.98 2.18 -7.04
C ILE A 311 10.72 1.07 -6.02
N VAL A 312 9.47 0.85 -5.59
CA VAL A 312 9.16 -0.28 -4.70
C VAL A 312 9.45 -1.61 -5.39
N GLY A 313 9.10 -1.75 -6.66
CA GLY A 313 9.32 -2.96 -7.44
C GLY A 313 10.80 -3.36 -7.53
N ILE A 314 11.70 -2.41 -7.79
CA ILE A 314 13.14 -2.69 -7.85
C ILE A 314 13.73 -3.00 -6.46
N LEU A 315 13.24 -2.35 -5.40
CA LEU A 315 13.62 -2.68 -4.02
C LEU A 315 13.16 -4.09 -3.63
N CYS A 316 11.91 -4.46 -3.95
CA CYS A 316 11.42 -5.82 -3.75
C CYS A 316 12.23 -6.84 -4.54
N TYR A 317 12.59 -6.55 -5.79
CA TYR A 317 13.46 -7.41 -6.59
C TYR A 317 14.82 -7.60 -5.92
N TYR A 318 15.44 -6.52 -5.45
CA TYR A 318 16.70 -6.55 -4.71
C TYR A 318 16.60 -7.38 -3.43
N TRP A 319 15.57 -7.18 -2.60
CA TRP A 319 15.39 -7.95 -1.36
C TRP A 319 15.17 -9.44 -1.63
N VAL A 320 14.34 -9.79 -2.61
CA VAL A 320 13.95 -11.18 -2.88
C VAL A 320 15.01 -11.97 -3.65
N ASN A 321 15.74 -11.35 -4.58
CA ASN A 321 16.66 -12.08 -5.46
C ASN A 321 18.13 -11.83 -5.14
N VAL A 322 18.49 -10.66 -4.59
CA VAL A 322 19.90 -10.34 -4.31
C VAL A 322 20.22 -10.58 -2.84
N VAL A 323 19.39 -10.06 -1.93
CA VAL A 323 19.62 -10.19 -0.48
C VAL A 323 19.35 -11.63 -0.02
N ALA A 324 18.29 -12.27 -0.49
CA ALA A 324 17.99 -13.65 -0.09
C ALA A 324 19.00 -14.68 -0.60
N GLU A 325 19.72 -14.41 -1.71
CA GLU A 325 20.81 -15.27 -2.20
C GLU A 325 22.14 -15.00 -1.51
N SER A 326 22.27 -13.91 -0.75
CA SER A 326 23.51 -13.59 -0.04
C SER A 326 23.71 -14.51 1.17
N GLU A 327 24.94 -14.94 1.43
CA GLU A 327 25.34 -15.78 2.58
C GLU A 327 25.32 -15.01 3.93
N SER A 328 24.45 -14.00 4.07
CA SER A 328 24.28 -13.29 5.34
C SER A 328 23.61 -14.19 6.38
N GLN A 329 24.04 -14.10 7.65
CA GLN A 329 23.55 -14.95 8.75
C GLN A 329 22.01 -14.93 8.91
N CYS A 330 21.36 -13.80 8.57
CA CYS A 330 19.91 -13.59 8.69
C CYS A 330 19.37 -12.58 7.67
N TRP A 331 19.14 -13.02 6.43
CA TRP A 331 18.69 -12.12 5.37
C TRP A 331 17.28 -11.54 5.63
N GLU A 332 16.37 -12.28 6.28
CA GLU A 332 15.01 -11.83 6.59
C GLU A 332 15.02 -10.63 7.55
N THR A 333 15.92 -10.68 8.53
CA THR A 333 16.09 -9.58 9.49
C THR A 333 16.70 -8.36 8.81
N LEU A 334 17.66 -8.57 7.89
CA LEU A 334 18.24 -7.49 7.11
C LEU A 334 17.17 -6.77 6.26
N VAL A 335 16.29 -7.53 5.59
CA VAL A 335 15.16 -6.97 4.84
C VAL A 335 14.21 -6.20 5.77
N GLY A 336 13.89 -6.74 6.94
CA GLY A 336 13.06 -6.07 7.94
C GLY A 336 13.66 -4.74 8.41
N GLN A 337 14.97 -4.69 8.65
CA GLN A 337 15.67 -3.47 9.03
C GLN A 337 15.69 -2.43 7.91
N ASP A 338 15.91 -2.84 6.65
CA ASP A 338 15.91 -1.93 5.51
C ASP A 338 14.53 -1.32 5.27
N ILE A 339 13.46 -2.11 5.37
CA ILE A 339 12.08 -1.61 5.28
C ILE A 339 11.77 -0.66 6.43
N TYR A 340 12.19 -0.98 7.66
CA TYR A 340 12.02 -0.10 8.82
C TYR A 340 12.69 1.27 8.61
N ARG A 341 13.95 1.28 8.16
CA ARG A 341 14.70 2.52 7.88
C ARG A 341 14.02 3.32 6.78
N LEU A 342 13.56 2.67 5.71
CA LEU A 342 12.86 3.33 4.61
C LEU A 342 11.57 4.00 5.10
N VAL A 343 10.73 3.28 5.86
CA VAL A 343 9.50 3.83 6.45
C VAL A 343 9.78 5.04 7.35
N LEU A 344 10.81 4.97 8.21
CA LEU A 344 11.18 6.08 9.08
C LEU A 344 11.73 7.29 8.31
N VAL A 345 12.62 7.06 7.36
CA VAL A 345 13.23 8.13 6.57
C VAL A 345 12.17 8.83 5.70
N ASP A 346 11.27 8.08 5.06
CA ASP A 346 10.13 8.65 4.33
C ASP A 346 9.20 9.45 5.23
N PHE A 347 8.95 8.97 6.45
CA PHE A 347 8.19 9.73 7.45
C PHE A 347 8.88 11.06 7.79
N ILE A 348 10.20 11.05 8.00
CA ILE A 348 10.98 12.26 8.26
C ILE A 348 10.90 13.22 7.06
N PHE A 349 11.10 12.74 5.83
CA PHE A 349 10.98 13.58 4.62
C PHE A 349 9.57 14.14 4.43
N CYS A 350 8.52 13.37 4.76
CA CYS A 350 7.15 13.84 4.74
C CYS A 350 6.92 14.99 5.75
N LEU A 351 7.48 14.88 6.95
CA LEU A 351 7.46 15.95 7.94
C LEU A 351 8.24 17.18 7.46
N LEU A 352 9.48 16.99 6.97
CA LEU A 352 10.32 18.08 6.46
C LEU A 352 9.63 18.81 5.29
N GLY A 353 9.02 18.08 4.37
CA GLY A 353 8.26 18.68 3.27
C GLY A 353 7.05 19.50 3.75
N SER A 354 6.38 19.05 4.81
CA SER A 354 5.24 19.74 5.40
C SER A 354 5.65 20.98 6.22
N PHE A 355 6.73 20.86 7.00
CA PHE A 355 7.21 21.92 7.89
C PHE A 355 8.05 22.97 7.18
N PHE A 356 8.98 22.56 6.32
CA PHE A 356 9.85 23.50 5.60
C PHE A 356 9.26 23.84 4.25
N GLY A 357 8.84 22.86 3.44
CA GLY A 357 8.35 23.12 2.08
C GLY A 357 7.10 24.01 2.04
N GLU A 358 6.03 23.60 2.72
CA GLU A 358 4.75 24.33 2.70
C GLU A 358 4.82 25.67 3.47
N PHE A 359 5.57 25.73 4.57
CA PHE A 359 5.76 26.94 5.38
C PHE A 359 6.71 27.95 4.73
N LEU A 360 7.88 27.53 4.22
CA LEU A 360 8.81 28.42 3.51
C LEU A 360 8.14 28.99 2.26
N ARG A 361 7.37 28.17 1.52
CA ARG A 361 6.63 28.64 0.35
C ARG A 361 5.62 29.73 0.71
N ARG A 362 4.99 29.66 1.88
CA ARG A 362 4.13 30.73 2.39
C ARG A 362 4.93 32.01 2.62
N ILE A 363 6.04 31.94 3.37
CA ILE A 363 6.88 33.11 3.69
C ILE A 363 7.40 33.76 2.40
N ILE A 364 7.94 32.97 1.47
CA ILE A 364 8.45 33.46 0.18
C ILE A 364 7.32 34.08 -0.65
N GLY A 365 6.14 33.45 -0.67
CA GLY A 365 4.97 33.94 -1.41
C GLY A 365 4.35 35.22 -0.82
N THR A 366 4.52 35.49 0.48
CA THR A 366 4.05 36.73 1.12
C THR A 366 5.08 37.85 1.13
N THR A 367 6.38 37.52 1.14
CA THR A 367 7.46 38.50 1.38
C THR A 367 8.29 38.80 0.14
N PHE A 368 8.59 37.81 -0.70
CA PHE A 368 9.52 37.96 -1.82
C PHE A 368 8.86 37.92 -3.20
N CYS A 369 7.82 37.09 -3.40
CA CYS A 369 7.22 36.90 -4.73
C CYS A 369 5.69 36.72 -4.66
N VAL A 370 4.96 37.84 -4.65
CA VAL A 370 3.48 37.87 -4.57
C VAL A 370 2.82 37.15 -5.76
N SER A 371 3.52 37.01 -6.89
CA SER A 371 3.03 36.29 -8.08
C SER A 371 2.98 34.77 -7.90
N LEU A 372 3.71 34.19 -6.93
CA LEU A 372 3.74 32.75 -6.70
C LEU A 372 2.46 32.22 -6.04
N GLY A 373 1.69 33.12 -5.39
CA GLY A 373 0.46 32.79 -4.67
C GLY A 373 0.69 31.92 -3.42
N LEU A 374 -0.36 31.81 -2.59
CA LEU A 374 -0.36 30.92 -1.42
C LEU A 374 -0.44 29.44 -1.87
N PRO A 375 0.21 28.50 -1.14
CA PRO A 375 0.22 27.09 -1.52
C PRO A 375 -1.20 26.49 -1.49
N GLU A 376 -1.53 25.74 -2.53
CA GLU A 376 -2.74 24.89 -2.57
C GLU A 376 -2.40 23.50 -2.02
N PHE A 377 -3.31 22.92 -1.23
CA PHE A 377 -3.16 21.56 -0.71
C PHE A 377 -3.32 20.53 -1.84
N ASP A 378 -2.22 19.93 -2.31
CA ASP A 378 -2.23 18.90 -3.35
C ASP A 378 -2.67 17.56 -2.75
N ILE A 379 -3.97 17.28 -2.86
CA ILE A 379 -4.59 16.05 -2.35
C ILE A 379 -3.97 14.81 -3.03
N GLY A 380 -3.67 14.89 -4.33
CA GLY A 380 -3.19 13.74 -5.10
C GLY A 380 -1.85 13.22 -4.58
N ARG A 381 -0.85 14.10 -4.45
CA ARG A 381 0.49 13.72 -3.95
C ARG A 381 0.44 13.19 -2.53
N ASN A 382 -0.23 13.90 -1.64
CA ASN A 382 -0.33 13.48 -0.24
C ASN A 382 -1.02 12.12 -0.09
N VAL A 383 -2.06 11.81 -0.89
CA VAL A 383 -2.68 10.47 -0.86
C VAL A 383 -1.72 9.40 -1.40
N LEU A 384 -0.97 9.69 -2.47
CA LEU A 384 0.00 8.73 -3.00
C LEU A 384 1.11 8.40 -2.00
N ASP A 385 1.54 9.38 -1.20
CA ASP A 385 2.51 9.16 -0.13
C ASP A 385 1.94 8.26 0.98
N LEU A 386 0.65 8.43 1.33
CA LEU A 386 -0.04 7.55 2.27
C LEU A 386 -0.16 6.12 1.72
N ILE A 387 -0.52 5.97 0.44
CA ILE A 387 -0.63 4.65 -0.20
C ILE A 387 0.74 3.97 -0.21
N TYR A 388 1.79 4.69 -0.61
CA TYR A 388 3.16 4.19 -0.65
C TYR A 388 3.65 3.70 0.72
N ALA A 389 3.44 4.49 1.78
CA ALA A 389 3.84 4.09 3.13
C ALA A 389 3.04 2.86 3.63
N GLN A 390 1.77 2.75 3.24
CA GLN A 390 0.97 1.56 3.51
C GLN A 390 1.49 0.32 2.76
N THR A 391 1.91 0.48 1.49
CA THR A 391 2.52 -0.59 0.69
C THR A 391 3.77 -1.12 1.38
N LEU A 392 4.68 -0.25 1.81
CA LEU A 392 5.90 -0.64 2.53
C LEU A 392 5.58 -1.37 3.83
N THR A 393 4.59 -0.88 4.58
CA THR A 393 4.15 -1.54 5.81
C THR A 393 3.69 -2.96 5.54
N TRP A 394 2.87 -3.17 4.50
CA TRP A 394 2.41 -4.51 4.14
C TRP A 394 3.53 -5.44 3.71
N ILE A 395 4.50 -4.95 2.92
CA ILE A 395 5.67 -5.76 2.54
C ILE A 395 6.46 -6.15 3.80
N GLY A 396 6.61 -5.22 4.74
CA GLY A 396 7.40 -5.41 5.96
C GLY A 396 6.75 -6.26 7.04
N ILE A 397 5.42 -6.49 7.04
CA ILE A 397 4.75 -7.25 8.12
C ILE A 397 5.32 -8.66 8.30
N LEU A 398 5.72 -9.31 7.21
CA LEU A 398 6.31 -10.65 7.28
C LEU A 398 7.69 -10.64 7.97
N PHE A 399 8.49 -9.57 7.78
CA PHE A 399 9.86 -9.45 8.28
C PHE A 399 9.95 -8.69 9.61
N SER A 400 8.96 -7.85 9.90
CA SER A 400 8.88 -6.98 11.07
C SER A 400 7.43 -6.83 11.53
N PRO A 401 6.90 -7.77 12.35
CA PRO A 401 5.50 -7.78 12.78
C PRO A 401 5.02 -6.54 13.54
N LEU A 402 5.94 -5.77 14.14
CA LEU A 402 5.64 -4.55 14.89
C LEU A 402 5.50 -3.30 13.98
N LEU A 403 5.83 -3.41 12.68
CA LEU A 403 5.80 -2.30 11.73
C LEU A 403 4.45 -1.57 11.65
N PRO A 404 3.28 -2.25 11.70
CA PRO A 404 1.99 -1.57 11.75
C PRO A 404 1.81 -0.64 12.95
N GLY A 405 2.46 -0.94 14.09
CA GLY A 405 2.46 -0.08 15.27
C GLY A 405 3.25 1.21 15.03
N ILE A 406 4.43 1.10 14.42
CA ILE A 406 5.24 2.25 14.00
C ILE A 406 4.47 3.10 12.98
N GLN A 407 3.77 2.43 12.06
CA GLN A 407 2.96 3.11 11.05
C GLN A 407 1.75 3.83 11.66
N PHE A 408 1.10 3.25 12.66
CA PHE A 408 0.03 3.91 13.40
C PHE A 408 0.52 5.21 14.06
N ILE A 409 1.68 5.19 14.72
CA ILE A 409 2.28 6.38 15.33
C ILE A 409 2.61 7.41 14.25
N SER A 410 3.28 6.99 13.18
CA SER A 410 3.69 7.86 12.08
C SER A 410 2.50 8.55 11.41
N PHE A 411 1.46 7.80 11.02
CA PHE A 411 0.24 8.37 10.45
C PHE A 411 -0.54 9.24 11.42
N SER A 412 -0.46 8.98 12.72
CA SER A 412 -1.09 9.82 13.74
C SER A 412 -0.41 11.19 13.73
N ILE A 413 0.91 11.23 13.78
CA ILE A 413 1.69 12.47 13.69
C ILE A 413 1.42 13.19 12.36
N VAL A 414 1.46 12.48 11.22
CA VAL A 414 1.18 13.05 9.89
C VAL A 414 -0.19 13.70 9.84
N PHE A 415 -1.23 13.12 10.45
CA PHE A 415 -2.54 13.76 10.48
C PHE A 415 -2.53 15.12 11.18
N TYR A 416 -1.90 15.20 12.36
CA TYR A 416 -1.84 16.45 13.11
C TYR A 416 -1.00 17.49 12.38
N VAL A 417 0.16 17.08 11.84
CA VAL A 417 1.04 17.99 11.09
C VAL A 417 0.35 18.49 9.83
N LYS A 418 -0.29 17.61 9.04
CA LYS A 418 -1.04 18.03 7.84
C LYS A 418 -2.27 18.87 8.18
N LYS A 419 -2.95 18.61 9.31
CA LYS A 419 -4.02 19.46 9.80
C LYS A 419 -3.51 20.87 10.13
N VAL A 420 -2.41 20.98 10.88
CA VAL A 420 -1.82 22.28 11.22
C VAL A 420 -1.36 23.00 9.96
N SER A 421 -0.68 22.31 9.05
CA SER A 421 -0.22 22.92 7.79
C SER A 421 -1.39 23.41 6.93
N LEU A 422 -2.48 22.63 6.83
CA LEU A 422 -3.69 23.06 6.13
C LEU A 422 -4.30 24.32 6.76
N MET A 423 -4.48 24.32 8.09
CA MET A 423 -5.15 25.41 8.80
C MET A 423 -4.33 26.71 8.80
N MET A 424 -3.00 26.60 8.82
CA MET A 424 -2.12 27.76 8.94
C MET A 424 -1.58 28.23 7.58
N ASN A 425 -1.20 27.32 6.67
CA ASN A 425 -0.41 27.67 5.50
C ASN A 425 -1.17 27.62 4.17
N CYS A 426 -2.21 26.80 4.04
CA CYS A 426 -2.86 26.54 2.77
C CYS A 426 -4.09 27.43 2.53
N GLN A 427 -4.31 27.82 1.27
CA GLN A 427 -5.60 28.38 0.85
C GLN A 427 -6.61 27.27 0.54
N PRO A 428 -7.93 27.55 0.69
CA PRO A 428 -8.97 26.65 0.20
C PRO A 428 -8.78 26.37 -1.30
N PRO A 429 -8.88 25.11 -1.75
CA PRO A 429 -8.61 24.76 -3.14
C PRO A 429 -9.60 25.47 -4.08
N ARG A 430 -9.08 26.21 -5.06
CA ARG A 430 -9.90 26.93 -6.05
C ARG A 430 -10.50 26.01 -7.11
N LYS A 431 -9.86 24.86 -7.35
CA LYS A 431 -10.32 23.82 -8.27
C LYS A 431 -11.19 22.83 -7.51
N VAL A 432 -12.49 22.87 -7.79
CA VAL A 432 -13.44 21.88 -7.25
C VAL A 432 -13.22 20.57 -7.99
N TRP A 433 -12.45 19.66 -7.40
CA TRP A 433 -12.42 18.27 -7.83
C TRP A 433 -13.75 17.60 -7.46
N LYS A 434 -14.26 16.69 -8.31
CA LYS A 434 -15.44 15.89 -7.96
C LYS A 434 -15.13 14.98 -6.76
N THR A 435 -15.52 15.42 -5.56
CA THR A 435 -15.21 14.78 -4.28
C THR A 435 -15.59 13.30 -4.20
N ALA A 436 -16.74 12.91 -4.76
CA ALA A 436 -17.22 11.52 -4.73
C ALA A 436 -16.31 10.56 -5.53
N GLN A 437 -15.69 11.03 -6.62
CA GLN A 437 -14.84 10.20 -7.47
C GLN A 437 -13.46 9.93 -6.85
N MET A 438 -12.98 10.83 -5.99
CA MET A 438 -11.64 10.75 -5.38
C MET A 438 -11.51 9.61 -4.38
N THR A 439 -12.45 9.49 -3.44
CA THR A 439 -12.39 8.44 -2.40
C THR A 439 -12.39 7.04 -3.02
N THR A 440 -13.20 6.84 -4.06
CA THR A 440 -13.23 5.57 -4.81
C THR A 440 -11.92 5.34 -5.57
N SER A 441 -11.36 6.38 -6.19
CA SER A 441 -10.06 6.29 -6.88
C SER A 441 -8.93 5.95 -5.91
N PHE A 442 -8.93 6.51 -4.70
CA PHE A 442 -7.91 6.21 -3.68
C PHE A 442 -7.98 4.77 -3.20
N MET A 443 -9.19 4.26 -2.93
CA MET A 443 -9.39 2.86 -2.56
C MET A 443 -9.00 1.91 -3.69
N PHE A 444 -9.33 2.27 -4.93
CA PHE A 444 -8.92 1.52 -6.11
C PHE A 444 -7.38 1.47 -6.25
N LEU A 445 -6.71 2.61 -6.10
CA LEU A 445 -5.23 2.70 -6.13
C LEU A 445 -4.58 1.97 -4.95
N LEU A 446 -5.22 1.93 -3.78
CA LEU A 446 -4.71 1.17 -2.66
C LEU A 446 -4.84 -0.35 -2.89
N PHE A 447 -5.95 -0.79 -3.51
CA PHE A 447 -6.21 -2.20 -3.75
C PHE A 447 -5.41 -2.75 -4.94
N PHE A 448 -5.55 -2.18 -6.14
CA PHE A 448 -5.02 -2.79 -7.36
C PHE A 448 -3.50 -2.75 -7.45
N PRO A 449 -2.82 -1.58 -7.53
CA PRO A 449 -1.37 -1.58 -7.68
C PRO A 449 -0.62 -1.89 -6.39
N SER A 450 -1.12 -1.44 -5.23
CA SER A 450 -0.42 -1.65 -3.96
C SER A 450 -0.69 -3.05 -3.40
N PHE A 451 -1.92 -3.35 -2.97
CA PHE A 451 -2.21 -4.58 -2.24
C PHE A 451 -1.95 -5.86 -3.06
N VAL A 452 -2.36 -5.92 -4.33
CA VAL A 452 -2.07 -7.07 -5.20
C VAL A 452 -0.56 -7.25 -5.41
N GLY A 453 0.20 -6.15 -5.56
CA GLY A 453 1.65 -6.19 -5.67
C GLY A 453 2.34 -6.72 -4.41
N VAL A 454 1.80 -6.42 -3.22
CA VAL A 454 2.35 -6.99 -1.98
C VAL A 454 2.02 -8.47 -1.84
N LEU A 455 0.80 -8.88 -2.20
CA LEU A 455 0.42 -10.30 -2.19
C LEU A 455 1.33 -11.14 -3.10
N SER A 456 1.74 -10.61 -4.26
CA SER A 456 2.66 -11.33 -5.15
C SER A 456 4.06 -11.46 -4.54
N VAL A 457 4.61 -10.39 -3.96
CA VAL A 457 5.93 -10.43 -3.29
C VAL A 457 5.92 -11.41 -2.13
N ILE A 458 4.94 -11.32 -1.22
CA ILE A 458 4.84 -12.22 -0.07
C ILE A 458 4.59 -13.66 -0.51
N GLY A 459 3.75 -13.86 -1.52
CA GLY A 459 3.51 -15.18 -2.09
C GLY A 459 4.79 -15.82 -2.63
N VAL A 460 5.63 -15.06 -3.35
CA VAL A 460 6.95 -15.54 -3.81
C VAL A 460 7.85 -15.85 -2.62
N THR A 461 7.95 -14.94 -1.64
CA THR A 461 8.79 -15.14 -0.45
C THR A 461 8.43 -16.40 0.33
N VAL A 462 7.15 -16.62 0.62
CA VAL A 462 6.70 -17.76 1.44
C VAL A 462 6.85 -19.10 0.72
N TRP A 463 6.69 -19.11 -0.61
CA TRP A 463 6.63 -20.34 -1.40
C TRP A 463 7.96 -20.77 -2.04
N ARG A 464 8.78 -19.80 -2.45
CA ARG A 464 9.98 -20.05 -3.25
C ARG A 464 11.27 -19.90 -2.45
N LEU A 465 11.32 -18.96 -1.51
CA LEU A 465 12.56 -18.66 -0.81
C LEU A 465 12.81 -19.64 0.33
N LYS A 466 14.07 -20.04 0.45
CA LYS A 466 14.56 -20.85 1.56
C LYS A 466 14.82 -19.92 2.77
N PRO A 467 14.24 -20.21 3.95
CA PRO A 467 14.53 -19.43 5.15
C PRO A 467 15.98 -19.63 5.62
N SER A 468 16.49 -18.67 6.39
CA SER A 468 17.83 -18.75 7.00
C SER A 468 17.97 -19.97 7.93
N GLU A 469 19.16 -20.57 7.97
CA GLU A 469 19.43 -21.78 8.79
C GLU A 469 19.59 -21.46 10.28
N GLU A 470 20.07 -20.27 10.63
CA GLU A 470 20.41 -19.92 12.01
C GLU A 470 19.27 -19.22 12.76
N CYS A 471 18.39 -18.50 12.05
CA CYS A 471 17.43 -17.58 12.69
C CYS A 471 16.01 -17.61 12.15
N GLY A 472 15.11 -17.11 13.00
CA GLY A 472 13.68 -17.02 12.74
C GLY A 472 12.91 -18.32 13.00
N PRO A 473 11.57 -18.26 12.90
CA PRO A 473 10.69 -19.37 13.22
C PRO A 473 10.88 -20.54 12.26
N PHE A 474 11.13 -20.30 10.97
CA PHE A 474 11.16 -21.34 9.93
C PHE A 474 12.57 -21.92 9.68
N ARG A 475 13.53 -21.72 10.58
CA ARG A 475 14.90 -22.22 10.42
C ARG A 475 14.96 -23.74 10.22
N GLY A 476 15.79 -24.18 9.28
CA GLY A 476 15.96 -25.59 8.90
C GLY A 476 14.91 -26.16 7.95
N LEU A 477 13.93 -25.36 7.50
CA LEU A 477 12.92 -25.77 6.52
C LEU A 477 13.34 -25.42 5.08
N SER A 478 12.84 -26.17 4.10
CA SER A 478 13.10 -25.89 2.67
C SER A 478 12.39 -24.64 2.15
N SER A 479 11.25 -24.29 2.74
CA SER A 479 10.50 -23.05 2.50
C SER A 479 9.63 -22.74 3.72
N MET A 480 9.19 -21.48 3.88
CA MET A 480 8.25 -21.13 4.95
C MET A 480 6.93 -21.91 4.82
N TYR A 481 6.51 -22.21 3.59
CA TYR A 481 5.34 -23.04 3.30
C TYR A 481 5.51 -24.51 3.74
N ALA A 482 6.74 -25.02 3.85
CA ALA A 482 6.97 -26.40 4.26
C ALA A 482 6.36 -26.70 5.65
N ALA A 483 6.38 -25.73 6.57
CA ALA A 483 5.72 -25.85 7.88
C ALA A 483 4.21 -26.16 7.78
N VAL A 484 3.53 -25.54 6.82
CA VAL A 484 2.10 -25.79 6.57
C VAL A 484 1.91 -27.17 5.96
N SER A 485 2.78 -27.55 5.02
CA SER A 485 2.70 -28.86 4.37
C SER A 485 2.92 -30.02 5.36
N GLU A 486 3.83 -29.85 6.33
CA GLU A 486 4.11 -30.83 7.37
C GLU A 486 2.95 -30.96 8.36
N TRP A 487 2.40 -29.82 8.81
CA TRP A 487 1.21 -29.81 9.67
C TRP A 487 0.00 -30.51 9.03
N ILE A 488 -0.16 -30.36 7.71
CA ILE A 488 -1.25 -31.01 6.97
C ILE A 488 -1.09 -32.52 6.90
N LYS A 489 0.13 -33.02 6.79
CA LYS A 489 0.40 -34.47 6.89
C LYS A 489 0.01 -35.02 8.26
N THR A 490 0.26 -34.27 9.34
CA THR A 490 -0.17 -34.65 10.69
C THR A 490 -1.71 -34.68 10.82
N LEU A 491 -2.40 -33.74 10.18
CA LEU A 491 -3.86 -33.66 10.16
C LEU A 491 -4.53 -34.75 9.32
N GLU A 492 -3.85 -35.28 8.32
CA GLU A 492 -4.36 -36.37 7.48
C GLU A 492 -4.60 -37.65 8.31
N ASN A 493 -3.80 -37.86 9.35
CA ASN A 493 -3.95 -38.98 10.27
C ASN A 493 -5.16 -38.83 11.21
N HIS A 494 -5.74 -37.63 11.32
CA HIS A 494 -6.89 -37.35 12.18
C HIS A 494 -8.20 -37.30 11.37
N THR A 495 -9.15 -38.18 11.71
CA THR A 495 -10.43 -38.33 10.97
C THR A 495 -11.32 -37.08 11.01
N ALA A 496 -11.29 -36.30 12.09
CA ALA A 496 -12.11 -35.09 12.25
C ALA A 496 -11.63 -33.88 11.40
N SER A 497 -10.38 -33.88 10.94
CA SER A 497 -9.73 -32.77 10.20
C SER A 497 -9.60 -33.00 8.70
N LYS A 498 -10.16 -34.09 8.17
CA LYS A 498 -10.10 -34.41 6.73
C LYS A 498 -10.67 -33.31 5.82
N TRP A 499 -11.63 -32.52 6.31
CA TRP A 499 -12.17 -31.38 5.57
C TRP A 499 -11.13 -30.28 5.32
N VAL A 500 -10.20 -30.05 6.26
CA VAL A 500 -9.09 -29.09 6.11
C VAL A 500 -8.12 -29.57 5.04
N VAL A 501 -7.78 -30.86 5.07
CA VAL A 501 -6.90 -31.50 4.09
C VAL A 501 -7.52 -31.44 2.69
N TRP A 502 -8.84 -31.64 2.57
CA TRP A 502 -9.57 -31.51 1.32
C TRP A 502 -9.52 -30.08 0.76
N ILE A 503 -9.71 -29.06 1.61
CA ILE A 503 -9.60 -27.65 1.20
C ILE A 503 -8.18 -27.36 0.71
N TYR A 504 -7.16 -27.83 1.42
CA TYR A 504 -5.77 -27.59 1.02
C TYR A 504 -5.43 -28.18 -0.35
N HIS A 505 -5.82 -29.43 -0.61
CA HIS A 505 -5.53 -30.09 -1.89
C HIS A 505 -6.29 -29.44 -3.05
N ASN A 506 -7.55 -29.03 -2.85
CA ASN A 506 -8.38 -28.51 -3.94
C ASN A 506 -8.31 -27.00 -4.14
N LEU A 507 -7.96 -26.22 -3.12
CA LEU A 507 -7.92 -24.75 -3.20
C LEU A 507 -6.50 -24.21 -3.23
N ILE A 508 -5.64 -24.63 -2.29
CA ILE A 508 -4.30 -24.08 -2.11
C ILE A 508 -3.29 -24.70 -3.09
N THR A 509 -3.42 -26.00 -3.37
CA THR A 509 -2.56 -26.72 -4.34
C THR A 509 -3.08 -26.59 -5.77
N SER A 510 -4.23 -25.94 -5.98
CA SER A 510 -4.84 -25.78 -7.31
C SER A 510 -4.00 -24.89 -8.23
N VAL A 511 -3.96 -25.26 -9.51
CA VAL A 511 -3.35 -24.47 -10.59
C VAL A 511 -3.94 -23.05 -10.66
N LEU A 512 -5.20 -22.86 -10.26
CA LEU A 512 -5.84 -21.54 -10.22
C LEU A 512 -5.23 -20.61 -9.15
N PHE A 513 -4.80 -21.16 -8.01
CA PHE A 513 -4.13 -20.38 -6.97
C PHE A 513 -2.77 -19.87 -7.46
N PHE A 514 -1.98 -20.73 -8.11
CA PHE A 514 -0.73 -20.35 -8.75
C PHE A 514 -0.93 -19.43 -9.97
N PHE A 515 -2.02 -19.59 -10.72
CA PHE A 515 -2.36 -18.71 -11.84
C PHE A 515 -2.67 -17.28 -11.36
N ILE A 516 -3.44 -17.13 -10.28
CA ILE A 516 -3.73 -15.84 -9.63
C ILE A 516 -2.45 -15.22 -9.06
N LEU A 517 -1.56 -16.01 -8.46
CA LEU A 517 -0.23 -15.56 -8.02
C LEU A 517 0.68 -15.15 -9.19
N SER A 518 0.60 -15.85 -10.34
CA SER A 518 1.44 -15.60 -11.52
C SER A 518 1.04 -14.37 -12.34
N MET A 519 -0.21 -13.90 -12.20
CA MET A 519 -0.69 -12.65 -12.80
C MET A 519 0.09 -11.41 -12.32
N GLY A 520 0.95 -11.54 -11.30
CA GLY A 520 1.89 -10.51 -10.84
C GLY A 520 3.20 -10.39 -11.63
N LYS A 521 3.46 -11.23 -12.66
CA LYS A 521 4.57 -11.02 -13.61
C LYS A 521 4.05 -10.51 -14.96
N PRO A 522 4.42 -9.31 -15.43
CA PRO A 522 4.50 -9.06 -16.85
C PRO A 522 5.81 -9.73 -17.32
N SER A 523 5.73 -10.91 -17.90
CA SER A 523 6.79 -11.37 -18.81
C SER A 523 6.23 -11.44 -20.23
N PRO A 524 6.90 -10.83 -21.21
CA PRO A 524 6.43 -10.75 -22.58
C PRO A 524 6.54 -12.12 -23.26
N THR A 525 5.83 -12.27 -24.38
CA THR A 525 6.04 -13.34 -25.37
C THR A 525 5.72 -14.77 -24.93
N CYS A 526 4.43 -15.07 -24.75
CA CYS A 526 3.92 -16.40 -25.10
C CYS A 526 2.49 -16.32 -25.64
N ALA A 527 2.28 -15.53 -26.70
CA ALA A 527 1.01 -15.46 -27.41
C ALA A 527 1.28 -15.30 -28.91
N LYS A 528 1.93 -16.28 -29.54
CA LYS A 528 1.96 -16.36 -31.02
C LYS A 528 2.33 -17.71 -31.65
N ARG A 529 2.47 -18.81 -30.89
CA ARG A 529 2.88 -20.11 -31.47
C ARG A 529 1.98 -21.30 -31.16
N THR A 530 0.66 -21.07 -31.16
CA THR A 530 -0.33 -22.16 -31.02
C THR A 530 -1.44 -22.12 -32.09
N ARG A 531 -1.12 -21.63 -33.30
CA ARG A 531 -1.98 -21.76 -34.51
C ARG A 531 -1.31 -22.45 -35.70
N ARG A 532 -0.09 -22.98 -35.54
CA ARG A 532 0.60 -23.77 -36.57
C ARG A 532 1.29 -24.98 -35.95
N ALA A 533 0.50 -25.93 -35.48
CA ALA A 533 0.90 -27.31 -35.25
C ALA A 533 -0.39 -28.13 -35.10
N GLY A 534 -1.22 -28.12 -36.14
CA GLY A 534 -2.16 -29.20 -36.37
C GLY A 534 -1.46 -30.15 -37.32
N GLN A 535 -1.11 -31.33 -36.82
CA GLN A 535 -0.91 -32.62 -37.51
C GLN A 535 0.27 -33.39 -36.93
N LEU A 536 -0.06 -34.63 -36.58
CA LEU A 536 0.77 -35.82 -36.32
C LEU A 536 1.24 -36.10 -34.87
N GLU A 537 0.67 -37.22 -34.41
CA GLU A 537 1.20 -38.28 -33.56
C GLU A 537 0.90 -38.32 -32.05
N SER A 538 0.74 -39.58 -31.64
CA SER A 538 -0.01 -40.17 -30.53
C SER A 538 0.77 -40.22 -29.21
N PRO A 539 0.14 -40.62 -28.09
CA PRO A 539 0.63 -40.36 -26.74
C PRO A 539 1.57 -41.47 -26.29
N ASP A 540 2.76 -41.11 -25.80
CA ASP A 540 3.53 -41.87 -24.79
C ASP A 540 4.85 -41.14 -24.54
N THR A 541 4.92 -40.34 -23.46
CA THR A 541 6.10 -40.14 -22.58
C THR A 541 5.85 -38.94 -21.67
N ALA A 542 5.42 -39.25 -20.45
CA ALA A 542 5.58 -38.36 -19.31
C ALA A 542 7.07 -38.32 -18.88
N LEU A 543 7.45 -37.22 -18.23
CA LEU A 543 8.72 -36.98 -17.54
C LEU A 543 9.97 -36.77 -18.42
N SER A 544 10.24 -35.52 -18.78
CA SER A 544 11.51 -34.83 -18.46
C SER A 544 11.56 -33.46 -19.12
N ILE A 545 12.46 -32.60 -18.62
CA ILE A 545 12.84 -31.26 -19.10
C ILE A 545 11.97 -30.17 -18.43
N THR A 546 12.32 -29.66 -17.26
CA THR A 546 13.52 -28.87 -16.93
C THR A 546 13.75 -27.70 -17.89
N CYS A 547 12.95 -26.65 -17.76
CA CYS A 547 13.36 -25.27 -18.08
C CYS A 547 13.63 -24.61 -16.72
N LEU A 548 14.85 -24.39 -16.25
CA LEU A 548 15.93 -23.56 -16.82
C LEU A 548 15.41 -22.16 -17.16
N VAL A 549 15.31 -21.35 -16.09
CA VAL A 549 15.59 -19.90 -15.93
C VAL A 549 14.72 -19.34 -14.80
#